data_AF-A0A653ACV9-F1
#
_entry.id   AF-A0A653ACV9-F1
#
_cell.length_a   1.000
_cell.length_b   1.000
_cell.length_c   1.000
_cell.angle_alpha   90.00
_cell.angle_beta   90.00
_cell.angle_gamma   90.00
#
_symmetry.space_group_name_H-M   'P 1'
#
loop_
_entity.id
_entity.type
_entity.pdbx_description
1 polymer ?
#
loop_
_entity_poly.entity_id
_entity_poly.type
_entity_poly.pdbx_seq_one_letter_code
_entity_poly.pdbx_strand_id
1 'polypeptide(L)' 'MTTPRFLKNIYVFYKDGFKNMTIGKTLWIIILVKLFIMFAVLKIFFFPDLLGKYKTKDEKANHVQMELIDKTNNQNN' A
#
# COMPACT_ATOMS: atom_id res chain seq x y z
N MET A 1 0.91 -37.72 4.94
CA MET A 1 1.68 -36.46 4.86
C MET A 1 2.23 -36.16 6.24
N THR A 2 3.53 -36.40 6.45
CA THR A 2 4.20 -36.23 7.75
C THR A 2 4.41 -34.75 8.02
N THR A 3 3.42 -34.08 8.62
CA THR A 3 3.62 -32.72 9.11
C THR A 3 4.72 -32.79 10.18
N PRO A 4 5.86 -32.12 9.97
CA PRO A 4 6.95 -32.14 10.92
C PRO A 4 6.46 -31.70 12.30
N ARG A 5 6.58 -32.58 13.30
CA ARG A 5 6.14 -32.34 14.69
C ARG A 5 6.72 -31.04 15.26
N PHE A 6 7.90 -30.64 14.78
CA PHE A 6 8.57 -29.40 15.17
C PHE A 6 7.81 -28.15 14.72
N LEU A 7 7.26 -28.09 13.51
CA LEU A 7 6.43 -26.96 13.05
C LEU A 7 5.18 -26.80 13.92
N LYS A 8 4.55 -27.91 14.29
CA LYS A 8 3.36 -27.91 15.14
C LYS A 8 3.68 -27.36 16.53
N ASN A 9 4.80 -27.77 17.12
CA ASN A 9 5.20 -27.30 18.44
C ASN A 9 5.58 -25.81 18.43
N ILE A 10 6.27 -25.35 17.39
CA ILE A 10 6.63 -23.93 17.21
C ILE A 10 5.37 -23.07 17.06
N TYR A 11 4.41 -23.53 16.26
CA TYR A 11 3.12 -22.85 16.10
C TYR A 11 2.33 -22.79 17.41
N VAL A 12 2.25 -23.90 18.16
CA VAL A 12 1.56 -23.94 19.46
C VAL A 12 2.26 -23.04 20.47
N PHE A 13 3.59 -23.06 20.54
CA PHE A 13 4.37 -22.21 21.44
C PHE A 13 4.21 -20.73 21.11
N TYR A 14 4.26 -20.35 19.83
CA TYR A 14 4.00 -18.97 19.40
C TYR A 14 2.57 -18.55 19.74
N LYS A 15 1.57 -19.41 19.47
CA LYS A 15 0.17 -19.17 19.79
C LYS A 15 -0.08 -19.06 21.29
N ASP A 16 0.51 -19.93 22.11
CA ASP A 16 0.36 -19.92 23.57
C ASP A 16 1.12 -18.76 24.21
N GLY A 17 2.34 -18.46 23.77
CA GLY A 17 3.10 -17.30 24.23
C GLY A 17 2.38 -16.00 23.88
N PHE A 18 1.87 -15.89 22.65
CA PHE A 18 1.07 -14.75 22.21
C PHE A 18 -0.27 -14.67 22.94
N LYS A 19 -0.91 -15.81 23.27
CA LYS A 19 -2.18 -15.83 24.01
C LYS A 19 -2.01 -15.43 25.48
N ASN A 20 -0.94 -15.87 26.14
CA ASN A 20 -0.70 -15.62 27.56
C ASN A 20 -0.05 -14.25 27.84
N MET A 21 0.50 -13.55 26.84
CA MET A 21 1.01 -12.18 27.01
C MET A 21 -0.07 -11.13 26.74
N THR A 22 -0.63 -10.55 27.80
CA THR A 22 -1.45 -9.32 27.73
C THR A 22 -0.65 -8.14 27.18
N ILE A 23 0.62 -7.98 27.56
CA ILE A 23 1.51 -6.93 27.05
C ILE A 23 1.81 -7.12 25.55
N GLY A 24 2.09 -8.36 25.12
CA GLY A 24 2.46 -8.68 23.75
C GLY A 24 1.32 -8.45 22.76
N LYS A 25 0.10 -8.84 23.14
CA LYS A 25 -1.12 -8.55 22.37
C LYS A 25 -1.34 -7.05 22.19
N THR A 26 -1.24 -6.29 23.28
CA THR A 26 -1.40 -4.83 23.24
C THR A 26 -0.35 -4.19 22.33
N LEU A 27 0.91 -4.61 22.44
CA LEU A 27 1.99 -4.10 21.59
C LEU A 27 1.77 -4.46 20.11
N TRP A 28 1.33 -5.69 19.81
CA TRP A 28 1.04 -6.11 18.44
C TRP A 28 -0.14 -5.35 17.84
N ILE A 29 -1.18 -5.08 18.65
CA ILE A 29 -2.30 -4.21 18.26
C ILE A 29 -1.78 -2.80 17.96
N ILE A 30 -0.90 -2.24 18.78
CA ILE A 30 -0.29 -0.93 18.53
C ILE A 30 0.48 -0.92 17.21
N ILE A 31 1.27 -1.96 16.93
CA ILE A 31 2.02 -2.10 15.67
C ILE A 31 1.07 -2.18 14.48
N LEU A 32 0.01 -3.00 14.56
CA LEU A 32 -1.02 -3.10 13.52
C LEU A 32 -1.73 -1.78 13.29
N VAL A 33 -2.13 -1.08 14.36
CA VAL A 33 -2.79 0.22 14.28
C VAL A 33 -1.87 1.24 13.64
N LYS A 34 -0.59 1.28 14.04
CA LYS A 34 0.40 2.19 13.45
C LYS A 34 0.63 1.90 11.98
N LEU A 35 0.76 0.63 11.59
CA LEU A 35 0.87 0.20 10.19
C LEU A 35 -0.38 0.60 9.40
N PHE A 36 -1.57 0.39 9.96
CA PHE A 36 -2.83 0.75 9.31
C PHE A 36 -2.95 2.27 9.15
N ILE A 37 -2.63 3.06 10.17
CA ILE A 37 -2.67 4.52 10.12
C ILE A 37 -1.64 5.04 9.10
N MET A 38 -0.39 4.56 9.13
CA MET A 38 0.62 4.97 8.16
C MET A 38 0.21 4.61 6.73
N PHE A 39 -0.32 3.40 6.52
CA PHE A 39 -0.81 2.97 5.22
C PHE A 39 -2.05 3.76 4.79
N ALA A 40 -3.00 4.03 5.69
CA ALA A 40 -4.23 4.76 5.39
C ALA A 40 -3.95 6.24 5.11
N VAL A 41 -3.08 6.89 5.90
CA VAL A 41 -2.68 8.29 5.70
C VAL A 41 -1.89 8.44 4.41
N LEU A 42 -0.85 7.61 4.19
CA LEU A 42 -0.12 7.64 2.92
C LEU A 42 -1.06 7.29 1.76
N LYS A 43 -1.98 6.34 1.91
CA LYS A 43 -2.94 6.01 0.84
C LYS A 43 -3.92 7.15 0.58
N ILE A 44 -4.56 7.73 1.60
CA ILE A 44 -5.52 8.82 1.40
C ILE A 44 -4.85 10.15 1.02
N PHE A 45 -3.55 10.32 1.31
CA PHE A 45 -2.76 11.51 0.96
C PHE A 45 -1.98 11.37 -0.36
N PHE A 46 -1.52 10.17 -0.73
CA PHE A 46 -0.92 9.89 -2.06
C PHE A 46 -1.97 9.56 -3.12
N PHE A 47 -3.13 8.98 -2.77
CA PHE A 47 -4.22 8.71 -3.72
C PHE A 47 -5.33 9.79 -3.89
N PRO A 48 -5.39 10.94 -3.19
CA PRO A 48 -6.38 11.97 -3.48
C PRO A 48 -6.04 12.71 -4.78
N ASP A 49 -4.76 12.83 -5.15
CA ASP A 49 -4.32 13.33 -6.46
C ASP A 49 -4.44 12.26 -7.57
N LEU A 50 -4.59 10.98 -7.22
CA LEU A 50 -4.80 9.88 -8.17
C LEU A 50 -6.29 9.67 -8.51
N LEU A 51 -7.21 10.00 -7.59
CA LEU A 51 -8.65 9.80 -7.75
C LEU A 51 -9.47 11.11 -7.78
N GLY A 52 -8.95 12.22 -7.26
CA GLY A 52 -9.69 13.47 -7.07
C GLY A 52 -9.25 14.65 -7.95
N LYS A 53 -8.12 14.57 -8.66
CA LYS A 53 -7.67 15.60 -9.62
C LYS A 53 -7.71 15.18 -11.08
N TYR A 54 -8.48 14.13 -11.37
CA TYR A 54 -8.90 13.80 -12.72
C TYR A 54 -10.41 13.60 -12.70
N LYS A 55 -11.14 14.72 -12.77
CA LYS A 55 -12.23 14.72 -13.76
C LYS A 55 -11.52 14.44 -15.08
N THR A 56 -11.60 13.19 -15.54
CA THR A 56 -11.02 12.68 -16.79
C THR A 56 -9.49 12.47 -16.79
N LYS A 57 -9.04 11.21 -16.65
CA LYS A 57 -7.66 10.79 -16.98
C LYS A 57 -7.34 11.00 -18.48
N ASP A 58 -8.37 11.13 -19.31
CA ASP A 58 -8.23 11.32 -20.76
C ASP A 58 -7.82 12.74 -21.16
N GLU A 59 -8.04 13.77 -20.33
CA GLU A 59 -7.74 15.17 -20.73
C GLU A 59 -6.25 15.53 -20.62
N LYS A 60 -5.52 15.01 -19.61
CA LYS A 60 -4.07 15.22 -19.53
C LYS A 60 -3.28 14.45 -20.58
N ALA A 61 -3.73 13.25 -20.95
CA ALA A 61 -3.08 12.49 -22.01
C ALA A 61 -3.20 13.22 -23.35
N ASN A 62 -4.41 13.74 -23.67
CA ASN A 62 -4.63 14.51 -24.88
C ASN A 62 -3.83 15.82 -24.92
N HIS A 63 -3.72 16.55 -23.80
CA HIS A 63 -2.97 17.82 -23.78
C HIS A 63 -1.46 17.63 -23.95
N VAL A 64 -0.86 16.61 -23.31
CA VAL A 64 0.57 16.30 -23.49
C VAL A 64 0.85 15.73 -24.88
N GLN A 65 -0.08 14.95 -25.44
CA GLN A 65 0.02 14.49 -26.83
C GLN A 65 -0.01 15.67 -27.82
N MET A 66 -0.90 16.64 -27.62
CA MET A 66 -0.97 17.85 -28.45
C MET A 66 0.32 18.67 -28.37
N GLU A 67 0.86 18.88 -27.17
CA GLU A 67 2.08 19.68 -26.97
C GLU A 67 3.34 19.01 -27.57
N LEU A 68 3.38 17.67 -27.58
CA LEU A 68 4.46 16.92 -28.23
C LEU A 68 4.37 16.98 -29.76
N ILE A 69 3.16 16.89 -30.33
CA ILE A 69 2.93 17.00 -31.78
C ILE A 69 3.26 18.40 -32.29
N ASP A 70 2.87 19.45 -31.57
CA ASP A 70 3.17 20.84 -31.95
C ASP A 70 4.67 21.16 -31.91
N LYS A 71 5.41 20.62 -30.93
CA LYS A 71 6.88 20.79 -30.88
C LYS A 71 7.58 20.06 -32.01
N THR A 72 7.12 18.87 -32.40
CA THR A 72 7.68 18.14 -33.55
C THR A 72 7.42 18.87 -34.87
N ASN A 73 6.25 19.48 -35.06
CA ASN A 73 5.94 20.23 -36.28
C ASN A 73 6.70 21.57 -36.39
N ASN A 74 6.98 22.25 -35.26
CA ASN A 74 7.71 23.52 -35.27
C ASN A 74 9.23 23.37 -35.45
N GLN A 75 9.79 22.18 -35.20
CA GLN A 75 11.21 21.87 -35.45
C GLN A 75 11.52 21.50 -36.92
N ASN A 76 10.49 21.31 -37.75
CA ASN A 76 10.62 20.88 -39.16
C ASN A 76 10.38 22.02 -40.18
N ASN A 77 10.43 23.29 -39.77
CA ASN A 77 10.26 24.44 -40.65
C ASN A 77 11.38 25.47 -40.45
#